data_AF-A0A3A2ZZE2-F1
#
_entry.id   AF-A0A3A2ZZE2-F1
#
_cell.length_a   1.000
_cell.length_b   1.000
_cell.length_c   1.000
_cell.angle_alpha   90.00
_cell.angle_beta   90.00
_cell.angle_gamma   90.00
#
_symmetry.space_group_name_H-M   'P 1'
#
loop_
_entity.id
_entity.type
_entity.pdbx_description
1 polymer ?
#
loop_
_entity_poly.entity_id
_entity_poly.type
_entity_poly.pdbx_seq_one_letter_code
_entity_poly.pdbx_strand_id
1 'polypeptide(L)'
;MHHGARKGVATLRTVRTIINNLIIGVTKGFKYKMRYVYAHFPINVNIEKNNETGQYEIEIRNFLGEKYVRRVTAQPGVEVITSPNVKDELQLSGNSLEGVSQSAADIQQICRVRNKDIRKFLDGLYVSERGNIVEE
;
A
#
# COMPACT_ATOMS: atom_id res chain seq x y z
N MET A 1 21.66 25.93 -4.23
CA MET A 1 21.09 27.03 -5.05
C MET A 1 21.95 28.25 -4.82
N HIS A 2 22.63 28.73 -5.84
CA HIS A 2 23.27 30.04 -5.75
C HIS A 2 22.17 31.09 -5.50
N HIS A 3 22.32 31.87 -4.42
CA HIS A 3 21.32 32.84 -3.91
C HIS A 3 19.94 32.24 -3.54
N GLY A 4 19.89 31.05 -2.92
CA GLY A 4 18.63 30.37 -2.59
C GLY A 4 17.91 30.91 -1.34
N ALA A 5 16.62 31.26 -1.47
CA ALA A 5 15.73 31.52 -0.33
C ALA A 5 15.36 30.23 0.42
N ARG A 6 14.90 30.34 1.68
CA ARG A 6 14.57 29.18 2.55
C ARG A 6 13.71 28.10 1.87
N LYS A 7 12.67 28.50 1.13
CA LYS A 7 11.81 27.56 0.38
C LYS A 7 12.58 26.81 -0.72
N GLY A 8 13.47 27.49 -1.44
CA GLY A 8 14.31 26.87 -2.47
C GLY A 8 15.38 25.94 -1.90
N VAL A 9 15.96 26.28 -0.74
CA VAL A 9 16.90 25.37 -0.06
C VAL A 9 16.20 24.08 0.38
N ALA A 10 14.94 24.16 0.83
CA ALA A 10 14.17 22.99 1.24
C ALA A 10 13.89 22.02 0.08
N THR A 11 13.56 22.52 -1.12
CA THR A 11 13.28 21.66 -2.28
C THR A 11 14.49 20.85 -2.74
N LEU A 12 15.71 21.37 -2.52
CA LEU A 12 16.95 20.66 -2.86
C LEU A 12 17.04 19.31 -2.12
N ARG A 13 16.69 19.29 -0.82
CA ARG A 13 16.68 18.05 -0.05
C ARG A 13 15.60 17.09 -0.55
N THR A 14 14.42 17.59 -0.92
CA THR A 14 13.35 16.77 -1.50
C THR A 14 13.78 16.12 -2.80
N VAL A 15 14.38 16.88 -3.73
CA VAL A 15 14.88 16.35 -5.01
C VAL A 15 15.92 15.26 -4.78
N ARG A 16 16.88 15.49 -3.88
CA ARG A 16 17.88 14.47 -3.51
C ARG A 16 17.23 13.17 -3.04
N THR A 17 16.22 13.27 -2.17
CA THR A 17 15.53 12.08 -1.64
C THR A 17 14.72 11.35 -2.72
N ILE A 18 14.03 12.08 -3.61
CA ILE A 18 13.30 11.47 -4.73
C ILE A 18 14.27 10.67 -5.61
N ILE A 19 15.40 11.27 -6.00
CA ILE A 19 16.41 10.58 -6.82
C ILE A 19 16.97 9.35 -6.09
N ASN A 20 17.29 9.47 -4.80
CA ASN A 20 17.75 8.32 -4.01
C ASN A 20 16.72 7.19 -3.98
N ASN A 21 15.43 7.51 -3.82
CA ASN A 21 14.37 6.51 -3.84
C ASN A 21 14.23 5.85 -5.21
N LEU A 22 14.42 6.58 -6.31
CA LEU A 22 14.44 6.01 -7.65
C LEU A 22 15.60 5.01 -7.81
N ILE A 23 16.80 5.35 -7.33
CA ILE A 23 17.97 4.46 -7.37
C ILE A 23 17.73 3.21 -6.53
N ILE A 24 17.22 3.36 -5.30
CA ILE A 24 16.87 2.23 -4.42
C ILE A 24 15.79 1.36 -5.07
N GLY A 25 14.80 2.00 -5.69
CA GLY A 25 13.70 1.33 -6.37
C GLY A 25 14.13 0.40 -7.49
N VAL A 26 15.09 0.82 -8.31
CA VAL A 26 15.61 -0.02 -9.42
C VAL A 26 16.65 -1.04 -8.95
N THR A 27 17.32 -0.83 -7.82
CA THR A 27 18.38 -1.72 -7.33
C THR A 27 17.88 -2.76 -6.33
N LYS A 28 17.10 -2.34 -5.33
CA LYS A 28 16.60 -3.19 -4.24
C LYS A 28 15.09 -3.43 -4.29
N GLY A 29 14.34 -2.57 -4.98
CA GLY A 29 12.87 -2.56 -4.96
C GLY A 29 12.28 -2.16 -3.60
N PHE A 30 10.99 -1.87 -3.56
CA PHE A 30 10.25 -1.58 -2.33
C PHE A 30 9.20 -2.64 -2.05
N LYS A 31 9.03 -2.98 -0.77
CA LYS A 31 8.05 -3.96 -0.29
C LYS A 31 7.31 -3.42 0.91
N TYR A 32 5.98 -3.35 0.81
CA TYR A 32 5.09 -2.96 1.91
C TYR A 32 4.29 -4.19 2.32
N LYS A 33 4.26 -4.47 3.62
CA LYS A 33 3.40 -5.52 4.19
C LYS A 33 2.20 -4.85 4.86
N MET A 34 1.01 -5.38 4.61
CA MET A 34 -0.23 -4.94 5.24
C MET A 34 -0.87 -6.10 5.98
N ARG A 35 -1.46 -5.82 7.14
CA ARG A 35 -2.16 -6.82 7.96
C ARG A 35 -3.64 -6.54 8.03
N TYR A 36 -4.43 -7.60 7.99
CA TYR A 36 -5.87 -7.51 8.15
C TYR A 36 -6.17 -7.54 9.65
N VAL A 37 -6.91 -6.55 10.12
CA VAL A 37 -7.36 -6.44 11.49
C VAL A 37 -8.88 -6.59 11.46
N TYR A 38 -9.39 -7.54 12.23
CA TYR A 38 -10.82 -7.76 12.40
C TYR A 38 -11.09 -8.40 13.77
N ALA A 39 -12.23 -8.06 14.37
CA ALA A 39 -12.65 -8.68 15.64
C ALA A 39 -13.59 -9.86 15.44
N HIS A 40 -14.60 -9.71 14.58
CA HIS A 40 -15.68 -10.70 14.43
C HIS A 40 -15.92 -11.10 12.97
N PHE A 41 -15.91 -10.14 12.04
CA PHE A 41 -16.16 -10.40 10.63
C PHE A 41 -14.82 -10.64 9.90
N PRO A 42 -14.48 -11.89 9.51
CA PRO A 42 -13.25 -12.15 8.79
C PRO A 42 -13.28 -11.47 7.43
N ILE A 43 -12.24 -10.69 7.13
CA ILE A 43 -12.10 -9.97 5.87
C ILE A 43 -11.52 -10.94 4.84
N ASN A 44 -12.16 -11.06 3.67
CA ASN A 44 -11.65 -11.85 2.56
C ASN A 44 -11.11 -10.91 1.47
N VAL A 45 -9.86 -11.13 1.06
CA VAL A 45 -9.18 -10.33 0.04
C VAL A 45 -8.85 -11.24 -1.15
N ASN A 46 -9.44 -10.94 -2.29
CA ASN A 46 -9.11 -11.58 -3.56
C ASN A 46 -8.28 -10.62 -4.41
N ILE A 47 -7.36 -11.19 -5.19
CA ILE A 47 -6.48 -10.44 -6.08
C ILE A 47 -6.71 -10.99 -7.48
N GLU A 48 -7.09 -10.11 -8.41
CA GLU A 48 -7.25 -10.44 -9.82
C GLU A 48 -6.29 -9.58 -10.64
N LYS A 49 -5.71 -10.16 -11.69
CA LYS A 49 -4.85 -9.41 -12.62
C LYS A 49 -5.63 -9.09 -13.87
N ASN A 50 -5.77 -7.81 -14.17
CA ASN A 50 -6.42 -7.38 -15.40
C ASN A 50 -5.47 -7.61 -16.59
N ASN A 51 -5.88 -8.45 -17.54
CA ASN A 51 -5.04 -8.85 -18.67
C ASN A 51 -4.78 -7.72 -19.68
N GLU A 52 -5.66 -6.71 -19.74
CA GLU A 52 -5.55 -5.60 -20.69
C GLU A 52 -4.64 -4.50 -20.16
N THR A 53 -4.78 -4.14 -18.88
CA THR A 53 -4.00 -3.07 -18.26
C THR A 53 -2.73 -3.58 -17.56
N GLY A 54 -2.64 -4.88 -17.30
CA GLY A 54 -1.57 -5.51 -16.53
C GLY A 54 -1.58 -5.16 -15.04
N GLN A 55 -2.60 -4.43 -14.57
CA GLN A 55 -2.73 -3.97 -13.19
C GLN A 55 -3.40 -5.03 -12.30
N TYR A 56 -3.08 -5.01 -11.01
CA TYR A 56 -3.72 -5.86 -10.02
C TYR A 56 -4.95 -5.14 -9.45
N GLU A 57 -6.09 -5.81 -9.45
CA GLU A 57 -7.32 -5.40 -8.81
C GLU A 57 -7.49 -6.17 -7.50
N ILE A 58 -7.64 -5.45 -6.40
CA ILE A 58 -7.86 -6.00 -5.06
C ILE A 58 -9.35 -5.90 -4.74
N GLU A 59 -10.00 -7.03 -4.50
CA GLU A 59 -11.37 -7.09 -4.01
C GLU A 59 -11.39 -7.42 -2.51
N ILE A 60 -11.99 -6.54 -1.72
CA ILE A 60 -12.15 -6.70 -0.27
C ILE A 60 -13.62 -6.98 0.03
N ARG A 61 -13.88 -8.13 0.65
CA ARG A 61 -15.22 -8.65 0.95
C ARG A 61 -15.41 -8.81 2.46
N ASN A 62 -16.68 -8.73 2.88
CA ASN A 62 -17.11 -8.96 4.26
C ASN A 62 -16.51 -7.98 5.30
N PHE A 63 -16.04 -6.80 4.87
CA PHE A 63 -15.57 -5.76 5.78
C PHE A 63 -16.72 -5.30 6.68
N LEU A 64 -16.59 -5.47 8.00
CA LEU A 64 -17.65 -5.22 8.98
C LEU A 64 -19.01 -5.90 8.66
N GLY A 65 -18.99 -7.02 7.92
CA GLY A 65 -20.22 -7.72 7.51
C GLY A 65 -20.97 -7.06 6.34
N GLU A 66 -20.35 -6.15 5.61
CA GLU A 66 -20.94 -5.53 4.43
C GLU A 66 -21.16 -6.54 3.29
N LYS A 67 -22.32 -6.44 2.63
CA LYS A 67 -22.58 -7.17 1.37
C LYS A 67 -21.88 -6.56 0.16
N TYR A 68 -21.48 -5.29 0.27
CA TYR A 68 -20.79 -4.56 -0.79
C TYR A 68 -19.34 -5.03 -0.91
N VAL A 69 -18.86 -5.23 -2.14
CA VAL A 69 -17.47 -5.57 -2.43
C VAL A 69 -16.71 -4.29 -2.73
N ARG A 70 -15.67 -4.01 -1.93
CA ARG A 70 -14.81 -2.84 -2.13
C ARG A 70 -13.70 -3.23 -3.10
N ARG A 71 -13.49 -2.45 -4.16
CA ARG A 71 -12.47 -2.71 -5.19
C ARG A 71 -11.45 -1.59 -5.23
N VAL A 72 -10.17 -1.95 -5.35
CA VAL A 72 -9.05 -1.02 -5.51
C VAL A 72 -8.15 -1.52 -6.62
N THR A 73 -7.84 -0.65 -7.57
CA THR A 73 -6.85 -0.95 -8.61
C THR A 73 -5.49 -0.47 -8.14
N ALA A 74 -4.50 -1.35 -8.11
CA ALA A 74 -3.12 -1.02 -7.78
C ALA A 74 -2.50 -0.14 -8.89
N GLN A 75 -1.54 0.69 -8.50
CA GLN A 75 -0.79 1.53 -9.43
C GLN A 75 0.01 0.67 -10.45
N PRO A 76 0.28 1.19 -11.66
CA PRO A 76 1.07 0.47 -12.66
C PRO A 76 2.43 0.02 -12.11
N GLY A 77 2.81 -1.22 -12.42
CA GLY A 77 4.11 -1.79 -11.99
C GLY A 77 4.19 -2.18 -10.51
N VAL A 78 3.08 -2.12 -9.77
CA VAL A 78 2.96 -2.69 -8.42
C VAL A 78 2.39 -4.10 -8.51
N GLU A 79 3.13 -5.06 -7.99
CA GLU A 79 2.67 -6.43 -7.80
C GLU A 79 2.08 -6.60 -6.40
N VAL A 80 0.94 -7.29 -6.32
CA VAL A 80 0.21 -7.54 -5.09
C VAL A 80 0.02 -9.03 -4.92
N ILE A 81 0.47 -9.56 -3.78
CA ILE A 81 0.35 -10.98 -3.44
C ILE A 81 -0.15 -11.16 -2.00
N THR A 82 -0.88 -12.24 -1.75
CA THR A 82 -1.13 -12.71 -0.37
C THR A 82 0.11 -13.45 0.14
N SER A 83 0.50 -13.20 1.39
CA SER A 83 1.66 -13.85 1.99
C SER A 83 1.38 -15.35 2.18
N PRO A 84 2.21 -16.27 1.66
CA PRO A 84 2.01 -17.70 1.86
C PRO A 84 2.35 -18.14 3.29
N ASN A 85 3.24 -17.39 3.96
CA ASN A 85 3.81 -17.78 5.25
C ASN A 85 3.09 -17.13 6.44
N VAL A 86 2.47 -15.97 6.22
CA VAL A 86 1.82 -15.20 7.28
C VAL A 86 0.34 -15.07 6.96
N LYS A 87 -0.49 -15.59 7.85
CA LYS A 87 -1.94 -15.46 7.74
C LYS A 87 -2.35 -13.98 7.80
N ASP A 88 -3.35 -13.62 6.98
CA ASP A 88 -3.98 -12.31 6.98
C ASP A 88 -2.97 -11.17 6.71
N GLU A 89 -2.08 -11.41 5.74
CA GLU A 89 -1.06 -10.48 5.28
C GLU A 89 -1.09 -10.32 3.75
N LEU A 90 -1.10 -9.06 3.31
CA LEU A 90 -0.97 -8.66 1.91
C LEU A 90 0.39 -8.00 1.70
N GLN A 91 1.09 -8.38 0.65
CA GLN A 91 2.38 -7.81 0.28
C GLN A 91 2.24 -7.05 -1.03
N LEU A 92 2.62 -5.77 -1.01
CA LEU A 92 2.72 -4.93 -2.19
C LEU A 92 4.20 -4.72 -2.49
N SER A 93 4.59 -4.94 -3.73
CA SER A 93 5.98 -4.81 -4.16
C SER A 93 6.09 -4.11 -5.49
N GLY A 94 7.19 -3.39 -5.70
CA GLY A 94 7.43 -2.67 -6.95
C GLY A 94 8.63 -1.73 -6.85
N ASN A 95 9.01 -1.17 -7.99
CA ASN A 95 10.19 -0.31 -8.07
C ASN A 95 9.91 1.14 -7.65
N SER A 96 8.67 1.62 -7.85
CA SER A 96 8.29 2.98 -7.44
C SER A 96 7.76 2.98 -6.01
N LEU A 97 8.47 3.67 -5.10
CA LEU A 97 8.00 3.89 -3.73
C LEU A 97 6.64 4.59 -3.70
N GLU A 98 6.44 5.58 -4.59
CA GLU A 98 5.20 6.34 -4.70
C GLU A 98 4.05 5.42 -5.14
N GLY A 99 4.27 4.57 -6.13
CA GLY A 99 3.27 3.61 -6.60
C GLY A 99 2.88 2.59 -5.52
N VAL A 100 3.87 1.97 -4.87
CA VAL A 100 3.64 0.97 -3.81
C VAL A 100 2.94 1.60 -2.60
N SER A 101 3.41 2.77 -2.15
CA SER A 101 2.85 3.44 -0.98
C SER A 101 1.46 4.01 -1.23
N GLN A 102 1.18 4.54 -2.43
CA GLN A 102 -0.15 5.02 -2.79
C GLN A 102 -1.14 3.85 -2.87
N SER A 103 -0.75 2.74 -3.51
CA SER A 103 -1.61 1.53 -3.58
C SER A 103 -1.96 1.01 -2.18
N ALA A 104 -0.99 0.98 -1.27
CA ALA A 104 -1.24 0.61 0.12
C ALA A 104 -2.16 1.61 0.85
N ALA A 105 -2.02 2.91 0.59
CA ALA A 105 -2.88 3.95 1.14
C ALA A 105 -4.32 3.83 0.64
N ASP A 106 -4.52 3.55 -0.64
CA ASP A 106 -5.84 3.38 -1.26
C ASP A 106 -6.59 2.19 -0.64
N ILE A 107 -5.88 1.06 -0.43
CA ILE A 107 -6.41 -0.11 0.29
C ILE A 107 -6.78 0.22 1.75
N GLN A 108 -5.94 0.98 2.45
CA GLN A 108 -6.24 1.36 3.83
C GLN A 108 -7.43 2.33 3.92
N GLN A 109 -7.50 3.31 3.02
CA GLN A 109 -8.56 4.32 3.01
C GLN A 109 -9.90 3.74 2.59
N ILE A 110 -9.92 2.83 1.62
CA ILE A 110 -11.15 2.14 1.24
C ILE A 110 -11.69 1.33 2.42
N CYS A 111 -10.88 0.89 3.39
CA CYS A 111 -11.33 0.17 4.58
C CYS A 111 -11.60 1.07 5.80
N ARG A 112 -11.92 2.34 5.59
CA ARG A 112 -12.28 3.24 6.70
C ARG A 112 -13.66 2.92 7.26
N VAL A 113 -13.72 2.66 8.57
CA VAL A 113 -14.97 2.52 9.33
C VAL A 113 -15.74 3.84 9.35
N ARG A 114 -17.04 3.80 9.03
CA ARG A 114 -17.95 4.94 9.08
C ARG A 114 -19.03 4.74 10.14
N ASN A 115 -19.51 5.83 10.74
CA ASN A 115 -20.64 5.85 11.68
C ASN A 115 -20.47 4.91 12.91
N LYS A 116 -19.23 4.65 13.34
CA LYS A 116 -18.88 3.88 14.54
C LYS A 116 -17.68 4.51 15.23
N ASP A 117 -17.46 4.20 16.51
CA ASP A 117 -16.26 4.63 17.24
C ASP A 117 -15.03 3.83 16.79
N ILE A 118 -14.13 4.51 16.08
CA ILE A 118 -12.89 3.93 15.54
C ILE A 118 -11.90 3.47 16.62
N ARG A 119 -12.10 3.86 17.88
CA ARG A 119 -11.26 3.38 19.00
C ARG A 119 -11.67 1.99 19.48
N LYS A 120 -12.88 1.54 19.12
CA LYS A 120 -13.42 0.22 19.44
C LYS A 120 -13.51 -0.67 18.21
N PHE A 121 -13.91 -0.11 17.07
CA PHE A 121 -13.95 -0.81 15.79
C PHE A 121 -12.67 -0.49 15.02
N LEU A 122 -11.63 -1.27 15.30
CA LEU A 122 -10.30 -1.17 14.69
C LEU A 122 -10.17 -2.02 13.41
N ASP A 123 -11.28 -2.55 12.90
CA ASP A 123 -11.29 -3.40 11.70
C ASP A 123 -10.78 -2.60 10.48
N GLY A 124 -9.86 -3.19 9.73
CA GLY A 124 -9.23 -2.53 8.58
C GLY A 124 -8.01 -3.27 8.04
N LEU A 125 -7.43 -2.73 6.98
CA LEU A 125 -6.15 -3.17 6.43
C LEU A 125 -5.11 -2.08 6.69
N TYR A 126 -4.05 -2.42 7.42
CA TYR A 126 -3.05 -1.44 7.85
C TYR A 126 -1.65 -1.84 7.41
N VAL A 127 -0.84 -0.86 7.01
CA VAL A 127 0.59 -1.09 6.74
C VAL A 127 1.31 -1.47 8.04
N SER A 128 1.82 -2.70 8.10
CA SER A 128 2.58 -3.21 9.24
C SER A 128 4.07 -2.98 9.10
N GLU A 129 4.60 -3.06 7.87
CA GLU A 129 6.03 -2.97 7.61
C GLU A 129 6.30 -2.27 6.28
N ARG A 130 7.40 -1.52 6.23
CA ARG A 130 7.92 -0.88 5.03
C ARG A 130 9.39 -1.26 4.91
N GLY A 131 9.74 -1.88 3.80
CA GLY A 131 11.10 -2.36 3.56
C GLY A 131 11.44 -2.45 2.08
N ASN A 132 12.50 -3.17 1.78
CA ASN A 132 12.98 -3.45 0.44
C ASN A 132 12.65 -4.90 0.04
N ILE A 133 12.70 -5.20 -1.26
CA ILE A 133 12.51 -6.58 -1.72
C ILE A 133 13.79 -7.38 -1.46
N VAL A 134 14.93 -6.80 -1.83
CA VAL A 134 16.25 -7.33 -1.51
C VAL A 134 16.67 -6.82 -0.14
N GLU A 135 16.67 -7.72 0.84
CA GLU A 135 17.20 -7.49 2.18
C GLU A 135 18.72 -7.73 2.15
N GLU A 136 19.49 -6.86 2.81
CA GLU A 136 20.96 -6.92 2.94
C GLU A 136 21.38 -7.73 4.17
#